data_AF-A0A7R8WXY0-F1
#
_entry.id   AF-A0A7R8WXY0-F1
#
_cell.length_a   1.000
_cell.length_b   1.000
_cell.length_c   1.000
_cell.angle_alpha   90.00
_cell.angle_beta   90.00
_cell.angle_gamma   90.00
#
_symmetry.space_group_name_H-M   'P 1'
#
loop_
_entity.id
_entity.type
_entity.pdbx_description
1 polymer ?
#
loop_
_entity_poly.entity_id
_entity_poly.type
_entity_poly.pdbx_seq_one_letter_code
_entity_poly.pdbx_strand_id
1 'polypeptide(L)' 'ISVVHGRMKPEDKDFEMQRFADGKTQIMVATTVIEVGVNVPNANVMIIENTERFGLSQLHQLR' A
#
# COMPACT_ATOMS: atom_id res chain seq x y z
N ILE A 1 -1.01 -7.72 10.56
CA ILE A 1 -1.63 -6.94 9.45
C ILE A 1 -1.24 -5.49 9.70
N SER A 2 -0.77 -4.78 8.67
CA SER A 2 -0.46 -3.35 8.73
C SER A 2 -1.49 -2.55 7.96
N VAL A 3 -1.78 -1.33 8.40
CA VAL A 3 -2.80 -0.47 7.80
C VAL A 3 -2.23 0.91 7.56
N VAL A 4 -2.44 1.44 6.36
CA VAL A 4 -1.98 2.78 5.97
C VAL A 4 -3.12 3.55 5.33
N HIS A 5 -3.37 4.78 5.78
CA HIS A 5 -4.37 5.63 5.14
C HIS A 5 -4.00 7.12 5.19
N GLY A 6 -4.61 7.91 4.30
CA GLY A 6 -4.27 9.33 4.12
C GLY A 6 -4.28 10.18 5.40
N ARG A 7 -5.20 9.87 6.34
CA ARG A 7 -5.37 10.60 7.61
C ARG A 7 -4.35 10.26 8.72
N MET A 8 -3.43 9.32 8.52
CA MET A 8 -2.39 9.00 9.52
C MET A 8 -1.30 10.08 9.53
N LYS A 9 -0.65 10.25 10.68
CA LYS A 9 0.58 11.05 10.74
C LYS A 9 1.68 10.38 9.90
N PRO A 10 2.61 11.15 9.32
CA PRO A 10 3.71 10.58 8.53
C PRO A 10 4.50 9.50 9.29
N GLU A 11 4.82 9.78 10.56
CA GLU A 11 5.55 8.85 11.45
C GLU A 11 4.85 7.49 11.59
N ASP A 12 3.52 7.51 11.77
CA ASP A 12 2.73 6.29 11.90
C ASP A 12 2.68 5.50 10.58
N LYS A 13 2.64 6.20 9.44
CA LYS A 13 2.70 5.56 8.11
C LYS A 13 4.03 4.87 7.92
N ASP A 14 5.14 5.57 8.18
CA ASP A 14 6.48 5.03 7.99
C ASP A 14 6.71 3.81 8.89
N PHE A 15 6.21 3.86 10.14
CA PHE A 15 6.26 2.73 11.05
C PHE A 15 5.52 1.49 10.52
N GLU A 16 4.29 1.65 10.04
CA GLU A 16 3.51 0.53 9.48
C GLU A 16 4.09 0.01 8.17
N MET A 17 4.61 0.89 7.32
CA MET A 17 5.31 0.52 6.09
C MET A 17 6.57 -0.28 6.39
N GLN A 18 7.37 0.14 7.37
CA GLN A 18 8.58 -0.59 7.79
C GLN A 18 8.24 -1.96 8.35
N ARG A 19 7.18 -2.08 9.17
CA ARG A 19 6.73 -3.38 9.67
C ARG A 19 6.35 -4.36 8.55
N PHE A 20 5.72 -3.86 7.49
CA PHE A 20 5.40 -4.67 6.33
C PHE A 20 6.65 -5.04 5.52
N ALA A 21 7.55 -4.08 5.28
CA ALA A 21 8.80 -4.31 4.56
C ALA A 21 9.73 -5.32 5.27
N ASP A 22 9.82 -5.24 6.61
CA ASP A 22 10.59 -6.16 7.46
C ASP A 22 9.92 -7.54 7.63
N GLY A 23 8.74 -7.75 7.04
CA GLY A 23 7.97 -8.99 7.17
C GLY A 23 7.40 -9.22 8.58
N LYS A 24 7.40 -8.19 9.46
CA LYS A 24 6.71 -8.26 10.76
C LYS A 24 5.21 -8.37 10.58
N THR A 25 4.68 -7.88 9.47
CA THR A 25 3.32 -8.12 9.00
C THR A 25 3.35 -8.69 7.59
N GLN A 26 2.44 -9.63 7.32
CA GLN A 26 2.36 -10.33 6.04
C GLN A 26 1.35 -9.71 5.06
N ILE A 27 0.48 -8.83 5.56
CA ILE A 27 -0.60 -8.20 4.81
C ILE A 27 -0.59 -6.73 5.14
N MET A 28 -0.62 -5.90 4.10
CA MET A 28 -0.78 -4.46 4.17
C MET A 28 -2.10 -4.05 3.51
N VAL A 29 -2.91 -3.29 4.24
CA VAL A 29 -4.17 -2.73 3.73
C VAL A 29 -4.01 -1.23 3.64
N ALA A 30 -4.32 -0.65 2.48
CA ALA A 30 -4.24 0.78 2.32
C ALA A 30 -5.41 1.38 1.55
N THR A 31 -5.77 2.62 1.89
CA THR A 31 -6.67 3.44 1.09
C THR A 31 -5.90 4.17 -0.01
N THR A 32 -6.61 4.61 -1.06
CA THR A 32 -6.07 5.27 -2.24
C THR A 32 -4.98 6.32 -1.98
N VAL A 33 -4.01 6.35 -2.90
CA VAL A 33 -2.77 7.15 -2.92
C VAL A 33 -1.80 6.75 -1.80
N ILE A 34 -1.29 5.52 -1.88
CA ILE A 34 0.14 5.36 -1.60
C ILE A 34 0.81 6.04 -2.80
N GLU A 35 1.39 7.23 -2.59
CA GLU A 35 2.37 7.76 -3.53
C GLU A 35 3.41 6.65 -3.71
N VAL A 36 3.45 6.08 -4.91
CA VAL A 36 4.30 4.95 -5.25
C VAL A 36 5.75 5.33 -4.94
N GLY A 37 6.28 4.77 -3.86
CA GLY A 37 7.64 5.05 -3.41
C GLY A 37 8.28 3.93 -2.58
N VAL A 38 7.53 2.91 -2.16
CA VAL A 38 8.09 1.81 -1.36
C VAL A 38 8.16 0.54 -2.20
N ASN A 39 9.38 0.17 -2.55
CA ASN A 39 9.68 -1.11 -3.16
C ASN A 39 9.70 -2.19 -2.07
N VAL A 40 8.67 -3.03 -2.03
CA VAL A 40 8.61 -4.19 -1.13
C VAL A 40 8.88 -5.44 -1.97
N PRO A 41 10.13 -5.94 -2.03
CA PRO A 41 10.49 -7.05 -2.92
C PRO A 41 9.79 -8.38 -2.59
N ASN A 42 9.21 -8.49 -1.39
CA ASN A 42 8.47 -9.69 -0.94
C ASN A 42 6.95 -9.61 -1.21
N ALA A 43 6.44 -8.50 -1.72
CA ALA A 43 5.02 -8.34 -2.02
C ALA A 43 4.70 -8.95 -3.40
N ASN A 44 4.22 -10.20 -3.40
CA ASN A 44 3.97 -10.95 -4.65
C ASN A 44 2.55 -10.83 -5.21
N VAL A 45 1.60 -10.33 -4.40
CA VAL A 45 0.19 -10.25 -4.78
C VAL A 45 -0.37 -8.91 -4.35
N MET A 46 -1.05 -8.23 -5.26
CA MET A 46 -1.81 -7.01 -5.00
C MET A 46 -3.29 -7.25 -5.29
N ILE A 47 -4.16 -6.91 -4.34
CA ILE A 47 -5.61 -6.97 -4.48
C ILE A 47 -6.12 -5.53 -4.45
N ILE A 48 -6.92 -5.16 -5.45
CA ILE A 48 -7.51 -3.83 -5.55
C ILE A 48 -9.02 -3.97 -5.43
N GLU A 49 -9.58 -3.38 -4.37
CA GLU A 49 -11.02 -3.28 -4.16
C GLU A 49 -11.57 -2.01 -4.83
N ASN A 50 -12.77 -2.10 -5.41
CA ASN A 50 -13.45 -1.01 -6.12
C ASN A 50 -12.65 -0.42 -7.30
N THR A 51 -12.20 -1.28 -8.22
CA THR A 51 -11.39 -0.89 -9.41
C THR A 51 -12.12 0.09 -10.34
N GLU A 52 -13.46 0.14 -10.30
CA GLU A 52 -14.28 1.07 -11.07
C GLU A 52 -14.07 2.55 -10.71
N ARG A 53 -13.48 2.83 -9.55
CA ARG A 53 -13.13 4.19 -9.10
C ARG A 53 -11.77 4.66 -9.60
N PHE A 54 -10.99 3.78 -10.23
CA PHE A 54 -9.66 4.08 -10.74
C PHE A 54 -9.70 4.41 -12.23
N GLY A 55 -8.90 5.40 -12.65
CA GLY A 55 -8.66 5.64 -14.06
C GLY A 55 -7.85 4.50 -14.70
N LEU A 56 -8.03 4.28 -16.01
CA LEU A 56 -7.29 3.25 -16.77
C LEU A 56 -5.76 3.38 -16.60
N SER A 57 -5.26 4.63 -16.56
CA SER A 57 -3.84 4.92 -16.36
C SER A 57 -3.33 4.56 -14.96
N GLN A 58 -4.17 4.71 -13.93
CA GLN A 58 -3.84 4.35 -12.55
C GLN A 58 -3.75 2.83 -12.39
N LEU A 59 -4.71 2.08 -12.95
CA LEU A 59 -4.68 0.61 -12.91
C LEU A 59 -3.43 0.04 -13.60
N HIS A 60 -3.02 0.64 -14.71
CA HIS A 60 -1.80 0.25 -15.42
C HIS A 60 -0.51 0.56 -14.64
N GLN A 61 -0.53 1.50 -13.70
CA GLN A 61 0.59 1.77 -12.79
C GLN A 61 0.63 0.81 -11.59
N LEU A 62 -0.50 0.15 -11.28
CA LEU A 62 -0.67 -0.73 -10.12
C LEU A 62 -0.50 -2.22 -10.44
N ARG A 63 0.10 -2.54 -11.59
CA ARG A 63 0.34 -3.91 -12.05
C ARG A 63 1.72 -4.44 -11.63
#